data_AF-A0A1V9T5M8-F1
#
_entry.id   AF-A0A1V9T5M8-F1
#
_cell.length_a   1.000
_cell.length_b   1.000
_cell.length_c   1.000
_cell.angle_alpha   90.00
_cell.angle_beta   90.00
_cell.angle_gamma   90.00
#
_symmetry.space_group_name_H-M   'P 1'
#
loop_
_entity.id
_entity.type
_entity.pdbx_description
1 polymer ?
#
loop_
_entity_poly.entity_id
_entity_poly.type
_entity_poly.pdbx_seq_one_letter_code
_entity_poly.pdbx_strand_id
1 'polypeptide(L)'
;MNLVEAKYLEYTVNVIFKEFLEYKGHENLPTYKILWKHNDKLFFANTLNFENNYTVMINKSTPDSIPYYEKLPLVENEKFPNDIREFIFSKYLGKPFANPINLYNDPLALLKESISSAKSLDKFHLDNPEYRLLNVSYLDSKIALPFILVDKDFELEPVSLIEVSKN
;
A
#
# COMPACT_ATOMS: atom_id res chain seq x y z
N MET A 1 9.93 -3.18 7.43
CA MET A 1 8.98 -3.98 6.62
C MET A 1 9.51 -4.05 5.21
N ASN A 2 9.46 -5.21 4.58
CA ASN A 2 9.92 -5.37 3.20
C ASN A 2 8.93 -4.70 2.22
N LEU A 3 9.30 -4.61 0.95
CA LEU A 3 8.48 -3.94 -0.05
C LEU A 3 7.11 -4.61 -0.28
N VAL A 4 7.00 -5.93 -0.11
CA VAL A 4 5.72 -6.64 -0.23
C VAL A 4 4.79 -6.21 0.90
N GLU A 5 5.24 -6.26 2.15
CA GLU A 5 4.48 -5.77 3.32
C GLU A 5 4.07 -4.30 3.15
N ALA A 6 4.97 -3.46 2.63
CA ALA A 6 4.71 -2.05 2.41
C ALA A 6 3.60 -1.82 1.36
N LYS A 7 3.55 -2.63 0.29
CA LYS A 7 2.46 -2.63 -0.69
C LYS A 7 1.13 -3.03 -0.07
N TYR A 8 1.11 -4.04 0.80
CA TYR A 8 -0.10 -4.45 1.51
C TYR A 8 -0.58 -3.38 2.49
N LEU A 9 0.34 -2.72 3.19
CA LEU A 9 0.03 -1.61 4.07
C LEU A 9 -0.58 -0.44 3.30
N GLU A 10 0.05 -0.02 2.19
CA GLU A 10 -0.45 1.10 1.39
C GLU A 10 -1.81 0.77 0.76
N TYR A 11 -1.99 -0.47 0.31
CA TYR A 11 -3.28 -0.95 -0.19
C TYR A 11 -4.37 -0.92 0.89
N THR A 12 -4.03 -1.37 2.10
CA THR A 12 -4.97 -1.39 3.23
C THR A 12 -5.46 0.02 3.56
N VAL A 13 -4.54 0.97 3.71
CA VAL A 13 -4.85 2.36 4.07
C VAL A 13 -5.66 3.05 2.97
N ASN A 14 -5.13 3.04 1.74
CA ASN A 14 -5.64 3.91 0.67
C ASN A 14 -6.75 3.29 -0.17
N VAL A 15 -6.94 1.97 -0.10
CA VAL A 15 -7.94 1.26 -0.90
C VAL A 15 -8.98 0.63 0.00
N ILE A 16 -8.61 -0.33 0.85
CA ILE A 16 -9.61 -1.16 1.56
C ILE A 16 -10.51 -0.33 2.48
N PHE A 17 -9.93 0.45 3.41
CA PHE A 17 -10.75 1.23 4.34
C PHE A 17 -11.49 2.37 3.65
N LYS A 18 -10.83 3.04 2.70
CA LYS A 18 -11.40 4.18 1.98
C LYS A 18 -12.55 3.76 1.07
N GLU A 19 -12.34 2.80 0.16
CA GLU A 19 -13.37 2.32 -0.77
C GLU A 19 -14.57 1.72 -0.02
N PHE A 20 -14.32 1.01 1.10
CA PHE A 20 -15.41 0.48 1.92
C PHE A 20 -16.27 1.58 2.51
N LEU A 21 -15.65 2.65 3.05
CA LEU A 21 -16.38 3.79 3.61
C LEU A 21 -17.13 4.58 2.53
N GLU A 22 -16.52 4.79 1.37
CA GLU A 22 -17.17 5.42 0.22
C GLU A 22 -18.39 4.61 -0.25
N TYR A 23 -18.27 3.27 -0.33
CA TYR A 23 -19.38 2.38 -0.65
C TYR A 23 -20.52 2.44 0.39
N LYS A 24 -20.20 2.73 1.65
CA LYS A 24 -21.18 2.93 2.74
C LYS A 24 -21.81 4.34 2.74
N GLY A 25 -21.45 5.20 1.78
CA GLY A 25 -22.00 6.55 1.64
C GLY A 25 -21.27 7.61 2.45
N HIS A 26 -20.06 7.33 2.96
CA HIS A 26 -19.22 8.37 3.54
C HIS A 26 -18.53 9.17 2.45
N GLU A 27 -18.87 10.44 2.35
CA GLU A 27 -18.25 11.38 1.41
C GLU A 27 -17.13 12.19 2.10
N ASN A 28 -16.26 12.80 1.29
CA ASN A 28 -15.19 13.71 1.76
C ASN A 28 -14.18 13.11 2.75
N LEU A 29 -13.89 11.82 2.59
CA LEU A 29 -12.87 11.14 3.39
C LEU A 29 -11.47 11.72 3.13
N PRO A 30 -10.63 11.88 4.18
CA PRO A 30 -9.24 12.28 4.01
C PRO A 30 -8.49 11.26 3.16
N THR A 31 -7.46 11.71 2.45
CA THR A 31 -6.50 10.82 1.79
C THR A 31 -5.20 10.87 2.56
N TYR A 32 -4.57 9.71 2.79
CA TYR A 32 -3.37 9.62 3.60
C TYR A 32 -2.13 9.30 2.76
N LYS A 33 -1.06 10.07 2.94
CA LYS A 33 0.28 9.68 2.53
C LYS A 33 1.00 9.01 3.69
N ILE A 34 1.75 7.96 3.40
CA ILE A 34 2.58 7.30 4.40
C ILE A 34 3.94 7.99 4.41
N LEU A 35 4.33 8.48 5.58
CA LEU A 35 5.70 8.91 5.83
C LEU A 35 6.54 7.68 6.15
N TRP A 36 7.58 7.47 5.35
CA TRP A 36 8.51 6.35 5.49
C TRP A 36 9.84 6.82 6.08
N LYS A 37 10.51 5.93 6.81
CA LYS A 37 11.90 6.04 7.22
C LYS A 37 12.73 4.92 6.60
N HIS A 38 13.91 5.28 6.11
CA HIS A 38 14.97 4.34 5.70
C HIS A 38 16.33 5.00 5.94
N ASN A 39 17.25 4.32 6.63
CA ASN A 39 18.60 4.82 6.96
C ASN A 39 18.59 6.28 7.49
N ASP A 40 17.76 6.52 8.51
CA ASP A 40 17.53 7.83 9.14
C ASP A 40 17.01 8.96 8.25
N LYS A 41 16.64 8.67 7.00
CA LYS A 41 15.97 9.62 6.12
C LYS A 41 14.47 9.41 6.15
N LEU A 42 13.74 10.52 6.27
CA LEU A 42 12.29 10.58 6.17
C LEU A 42 11.86 11.03 4.78
N PHE A 43 10.90 10.32 4.18
CA PHE A 43 10.40 10.63 2.85
C PHE A 43 8.98 10.11 2.62
N PHE A 44 8.28 10.76 1.69
CA PHE A 44 7.07 10.21 1.10
C PHE A 44 7.44 9.41 -0.14
N ALA A 45 6.76 8.28 -0.33
CA ALA A 45 6.83 7.48 -1.55
C ALA A 45 5.58 6.63 -1.65
N ASN A 46 5.19 6.31 -2.88
CA ASN A 46 4.20 5.28 -3.16
C ASN A 46 4.91 3.97 -3.49
N THR A 47 4.39 2.88 -2.95
CA THR A 47 4.81 1.50 -3.27
C THR A 47 3.92 0.90 -4.36
N LEU A 48 2.72 1.44 -4.55
CA LEU A 48 1.74 1.05 -5.56
C LEU A 48 1.50 2.18 -6.58
N ASN A 49 1.17 1.79 -7.82
CA ASN A 49 0.76 2.75 -8.84
C ASN A 49 -0.77 2.80 -8.94
N PHE A 50 -1.36 3.86 -8.38
CA PHE A 50 -2.81 4.06 -8.37
C PHE A 50 -3.37 4.66 -9.67
N GLU A 51 -2.55 5.29 -10.51
CA GLU A 51 -3.00 5.99 -11.72
C GLU A 51 -3.41 5.03 -12.87
N ASN A 52 -3.04 3.75 -12.77
CA ASN A 52 -3.27 2.74 -13.82
C ASN A 52 -4.18 1.59 -13.34
N ASN A 53 -5.38 1.88 -12.85
CA ASN A 53 -6.33 0.87 -12.33
C ASN A 53 -5.71 -0.08 -11.30
N TYR A 54 -4.90 0.46 -10.38
CA TYR A 54 -4.23 -0.34 -9.37
C TYR A 54 -3.39 -1.47 -10.00
N THR A 55 -2.51 -1.18 -10.97
CA THR A 55 -1.62 -2.22 -11.52
C THR A 55 -0.38 -2.38 -10.64
N VAL A 56 0.01 -3.63 -10.39
CA VAL A 56 1.33 -3.96 -9.85
C VAL A 56 2.18 -4.51 -10.98
N MET A 57 3.40 -3.97 -11.12
CA MET A 57 4.38 -4.53 -12.04
C MET A 57 5.04 -5.74 -11.38
N ILE A 58 5.08 -6.87 -12.09
CA ILE A 58 5.75 -8.09 -11.65
C ILE A 58 6.94 -8.35 -12.56
N ASN A 59 8.08 -8.65 -11.94
CA ASN A 59 9.29 -9.04 -12.64
C ASN A 59 9.18 -10.52 -13.05
N LYS A 60 9.18 -10.78 -14.36
CA LYS A 60 9.20 -12.12 -14.93
C LYS A 60 10.44 -12.33 -15.80
N SER A 61 10.70 -13.58 -16.13
CA SER A 61 11.77 -13.97 -17.04
C SER A 61 11.21 -14.95 -18.06
N THR A 62 11.60 -14.79 -19.33
CA THR A 62 11.33 -15.81 -20.35
C THR A 62 12.09 -17.10 -20.02
N PRO A 63 11.77 -18.23 -20.66
CA PRO A 63 12.58 -19.46 -20.53
C PRO A 63 14.07 -19.24 -20.82
N ASP A 64 14.39 -18.29 -21.71
CA ASP A 64 15.75 -17.89 -22.06
C ASP A 64 16.37 -16.85 -21.11
N SER A 65 15.77 -16.65 -19.94
CA SER A 65 16.21 -15.68 -18.91
C SER A 65 16.21 -14.21 -19.34
N ILE A 66 15.40 -13.85 -20.35
CA ILE A 66 15.23 -12.45 -20.73
C ILE A 66 14.24 -11.80 -19.75
N PRO A 67 14.63 -10.77 -18.99
CA PRO A 67 13.73 -10.11 -18.06
C PRO A 67 12.66 -9.32 -18.82
N TYR A 68 11.43 -9.43 -18.36
CA TYR A 68 10.33 -8.60 -18.82
C TYR A 68 9.38 -8.26 -17.66
N TYR A 69 8.55 -7.26 -17.87
CA TYR A 69 7.58 -6.82 -16.87
C TYR A 69 6.17 -7.22 -17.31
N GLU A 70 5.42 -7.78 -16.38
CA GLU A 70 4.00 -7.99 -16.55
C GLU A 70 3.22 -6.97 -15.72
N LYS A 71 2.24 -6.32 -16.36
CA LYS A 71 1.24 -5.52 -15.66
C LYS A 71 0.20 -6.46 -15.10
N LEU A 72 0.12 -6.57 -13.79
CA LEU A 72 -0.94 -7.29 -13.12
C LEU A 72 -1.98 -6.30 -12.61
N PRO A 73 -3.14 -6.16 -13.28
CA PRO A 73 -4.23 -5.35 -12.74
C PRO A 73 -4.77 -6.01 -11.47
N LEU A 74 -4.89 -5.24 -10.39
CA LEU A 74 -5.35 -5.78 -9.09
C LEU A 74 -6.80 -6.27 -9.11
N VAL A 75 -7.55 -6.04 -10.19
CA VAL A 75 -8.92 -6.54 -10.39
C VAL A 75 -8.94 -7.97 -10.96
N GLU A 76 -7.86 -8.45 -11.57
CA GLU A 76 -7.84 -9.74 -12.31
C GLU A 76 -6.99 -10.82 -11.63
N ASN A 77 -6.41 -10.56 -10.46
CA ASN A 77 -5.63 -11.55 -9.73
C ASN A 77 -6.48 -12.24 -8.65
N GLU A 78 -6.50 -13.57 -8.68
CA GLU A 78 -7.22 -14.37 -7.68
C GLU A 78 -6.65 -14.21 -6.27
N LYS A 79 -5.37 -13.82 -6.12
CA LYS A 79 -4.68 -13.81 -4.82
C LYS A 79 -4.45 -12.43 -4.22
N PHE A 80 -3.46 -11.66 -4.65
CA PHE A 80 -3.31 -10.26 -4.22
C PHE A 80 -4.12 -9.34 -5.14
N PRO A 81 -5.07 -8.53 -4.62
CA PRO A 81 -5.21 -8.13 -3.21
C PRO A 81 -6.38 -8.81 -2.46
N ASN A 82 -6.96 -9.88 -3.00
CA ASN A 82 -8.08 -10.58 -2.37
C ASN A 82 -7.72 -11.16 -1.00
N ASP A 83 -6.52 -11.68 -0.82
CA ASP A 83 -6.05 -12.21 0.45
C ASP A 83 -6.11 -11.19 1.60
N ILE A 84 -5.60 -9.98 1.40
CA ILE A 84 -5.69 -8.91 2.40
C ILE A 84 -7.11 -8.36 2.53
N ARG A 85 -7.88 -8.28 1.44
CA ARG A 85 -9.30 -7.89 1.48
C ARG A 85 -10.11 -8.85 2.33
N GLU A 86 -10.00 -10.15 2.08
CA GLU A 86 -10.68 -11.21 2.83
C GLU A 86 -10.26 -11.22 4.30
N PHE A 87 -8.96 -11.06 4.56
CA PHE A 87 -8.45 -10.95 5.93
C PHE A 87 -9.10 -9.78 6.68
N ILE A 88 -9.07 -8.57 6.12
CA ILE A 88 -9.64 -7.38 6.78
C ILE A 88 -11.16 -7.48 6.87
N PHE A 89 -11.82 -8.00 5.84
CA PHE A 89 -13.28 -8.14 5.85
C PHE A 89 -13.74 -9.17 6.89
N SER A 90 -13.10 -10.34 6.94
CA SER A 90 -13.43 -11.38 7.91
C SER A 90 -13.14 -10.97 9.36
N LYS A 91 -12.07 -10.21 9.59
CA LYS A 91 -11.67 -9.71 10.91
C LYS A 91 -12.54 -8.52 11.36
N TYR A 92 -12.85 -7.61 10.46
CA TYR A 92 -13.38 -6.29 10.80
C TYR A 92 -14.60 -5.88 9.95
N LEU A 93 -14.41 -5.61 8.66
CA LEU A 93 -15.40 -4.87 7.85
C LEU A 93 -16.68 -5.66 7.54
N GLY A 94 -16.61 -6.99 7.59
CA GLY A 94 -17.74 -7.89 7.36
C GLY A 94 -18.55 -8.21 8.62
N LYS A 95 -18.18 -7.66 9.78
CA LYS A 95 -18.94 -7.87 11.02
C LYS A 95 -20.22 -7.01 11.03
N PRO A 96 -21.33 -7.51 11.59
CA PRO A 96 -22.51 -6.69 11.85
C PRO A 96 -22.12 -5.43 12.64
N PHE A 97 -22.63 -4.27 12.22
CA PHE A 97 -22.36 -2.96 12.84
C PHE A 97 -20.91 -2.46 12.74
N ALA A 98 -20.06 -3.07 11.91
CA ALA A 98 -18.74 -2.52 11.63
C ALA A 98 -18.88 -1.11 11.01
N ASN A 99 -18.35 -0.11 11.72
CA ASN A 99 -18.24 1.26 11.22
C ASN A 99 -16.79 1.75 11.42
N PRO A 100 -15.90 1.51 10.43
CA PRO A 100 -14.49 1.90 10.51
C PRO A 100 -14.26 3.41 10.50
N ILE A 101 -15.28 4.26 10.41
CA ILE A 101 -15.09 5.70 10.19
C ILE A 101 -14.19 6.34 11.27
N ASN A 102 -14.38 5.95 12.53
CA ASN A 102 -13.57 6.44 13.64
C ASN A 102 -12.13 5.94 13.55
N LEU A 103 -11.92 4.70 13.11
CA LEU A 103 -10.59 4.16 12.86
C LEU A 103 -9.92 4.91 11.71
N TYR A 104 -10.64 5.14 10.62
CA TYR A 104 -10.11 5.80 9.43
C TYR A 104 -9.72 7.25 9.70
N ASN A 105 -10.53 7.97 10.48
CA ASN A 105 -10.27 9.37 10.85
C ASN A 105 -9.23 9.53 11.97
N ASP A 106 -8.73 8.44 12.57
CA ASP A 106 -7.61 8.46 13.51
C ASP A 106 -6.35 7.94 12.81
N PRO A 107 -5.44 8.82 12.33
CA PRO A 107 -4.29 8.42 11.54
C PRO A 107 -3.34 7.48 12.30
N LEU A 108 -3.24 7.61 13.62
CA LEU A 108 -2.37 6.76 14.44
C LEU A 108 -2.97 5.36 14.60
N ALA A 109 -4.26 5.29 14.91
CA ALA A 109 -4.97 4.02 15.03
C ALA A 109 -5.01 3.28 13.69
N LEU A 110 -5.34 3.99 12.60
CA LEU A 110 -5.34 3.44 11.25
C LEU A 110 -3.96 2.89 10.86
N LEU A 111 -2.89 3.62 11.14
CA LEU A 111 -1.53 3.18 10.86
C LEU A 111 -1.21 1.88 11.59
N LYS A 112 -1.48 1.82 12.90
CA LYS A 112 -1.22 0.63 13.72
C LYS A 112 -2.00 -0.58 13.24
N GLU A 113 -3.29 -0.41 12.95
CA GLU A 113 -4.13 -1.52 12.46
C GLU A 113 -3.67 -1.98 11.06
N SER A 114 -3.27 -1.05 10.19
CA SER A 114 -2.77 -1.37 8.84
C SER A 114 -1.43 -2.10 8.88
N ILE A 115 -0.51 -1.68 9.76
CA ILE A 115 0.75 -2.41 10.02
C ILE A 115 0.45 -3.81 10.56
N SER A 116 -0.44 -3.91 11.55
CA SER A 116 -0.82 -5.20 12.12
C SER A 116 -1.39 -6.11 11.04
N SER A 117 -2.30 -5.62 10.20
CA SER A 117 -2.95 -6.40 9.15
C SER A 117 -1.95 -6.87 8.10
N ALA A 118 -1.08 -5.98 7.62
CA ALA A 118 -0.05 -6.32 6.64
C ALA A 118 0.93 -7.38 7.18
N LYS A 119 1.25 -7.38 8.47
CA LYS A 119 2.15 -8.36 9.09
C LYS A 119 1.49 -9.67 9.53
N SER A 120 0.15 -9.71 9.63
CA SER A 120 -0.59 -10.87 10.17
C SER A 120 -0.98 -11.88 9.11
N LEU A 121 -0.66 -11.63 7.84
CA LEU A 121 -0.91 -12.60 6.78
C LEU A 121 0.10 -13.75 6.87
N ASP A 122 -0.40 -14.98 6.98
CA ASP A 122 0.42 -16.19 7.03
C ASP A 122 1.29 -16.34 5.77
N LYS A 123 0.80 -15.84 4.64
CA LYS A 123 1.50 -15.85 3.36
C LYS A 123 1.09 -14.67 2.50
N PHE A 124 2.09 -13.95 1.97
CA PHE A 124 1.89 -12.96 0.92
C PHE A 124 1.84 -13.65 -0.43
N HIS A 125 0.87 -13.28 -1.27
CA HIS A 125 0.73 -13.82 -2.61
C HIS A 125 1.17 -12.87 -3.73
N LEU A 126 1.96 -11.85 -3.38
CA LEU A 126 2.58 -10.97 -4.35
C LEU A 126 4.02 -11.44 -4.62
N ASP A 127 4.17 -12.32 -5.60
CA ASP A 127 5.47 -12.88 -5.97
C ASP A 127 6.27 -11.89 -6.84
N ASN A 128 7.51 -11.61 -6.42
CA ASN A 128 8.52 -10.85 -7.16
C ASN A 128 8.02 -9.52 -7.77
N PRO A 129 7.47 -8.60 -6.95
CA PRO A 129 7.06 -7.31 -7.46
C PRO A 129 8.27 -6.54 -8.01
N GLU A 130 8.02 -5.58 -8.89
CA GLU A 130 9.02 -4.58 -9.26
C GLU A 130 9.51 -3.88 -7.98
N TYR A 131 10.81 -4.00 -7.70
CA TYR A 131 11.46 -3.40 -6.55
C TYR A 131 11.73 -1.92 -6.80
N ARG A 132 10.65 -1.15 -6.75
CA ARG A 132 10.65 0.28 -7.07
C ARG A 132 9.73 1.04 -6.12
N LEU A 133 10.16 2.23 -5.75
CA LEU A 133 9.34 3.25 -5.08
C LEU A 133 9.03 4.37 -6.07
N LEU A 134 7.83 4.94 -5.98
CA LEU A 134 7.31 5.98 -6.88
C LEU A 134 7.19 7.30 -6.14
N ASN A 135 7.23 8.41 -6.87
CA ASN A 135 6.93 9.75 -6.37
C ASN A 135 7.70 10.08 -5.08
N VAL A 136 8.99 9.77 -5.06
CA VAL A 136 9.82 9.86 -3.85
C VAL A 136 10.15 11.32 -3.58
N SER A 137 9.80 11.80 -2.39
CA SER A 137 10.08 13.16 -1.94
C SER A 137 10.61 13.11 -0.51
N TYR A 138 11.90 13.46 -0.34
CA TYR A 138 12.54 13.52 0.96
C TYR A 138 12.14 14.79 1.72
N LEU A 139 11.89 14.69 3.02
CA LEU A 139 11.46 15.86 3.81
C LEU A 139 12.54 16.96 3.87
N ASP A 140 13.81 16.55 3.96
CA ASP A 140 14.94 17.46 4.12
C ASP A 140 15.48 17.98 2.78
N SER A 141 14.80 17.66 1.67
CA SER A 141 15.26 17.99 0.33
C SER A 141 14.15 18.52 -0.56
N LYS A 142 14.51 19.41 -1.48
CA LYS A 142 13.61 19.82 -2.57
C LYS A 142 13.61 18.83 -3.74
N ILE A 143 14.37 17.73 -3.64
CA ILE A 143 14.46 16.72 -4.67
C ILE A 143 13.22 15.83 -4.61
N ALA A 144 12.46 15.84 -5.70
CA ALA A 144 11.41 14.88 -5.98
C ALA A 144 11.87 13.98 -7.14
N LEU A 145 11.86 12.66 -6.93
CA LEU A 145 12.21 11.67 -7.93
C LEU A 145 10.92 10.95 -8.38
N PRO A 146 10.69 10.79 -9.70
CA PRO A 146 9.51 10.08 -10.18
C PRO A 146 9.50 8.62 -9.73
N PHE A 147 10.69 8.01 -9.61
CA PHE A 147 10.88 6.70 -9.01
C PHE A 147 12.32 6.49 -8.54
N ILE A 148 12.52 5.49 -7.68
CA ILE A 148 13.83 4.90 -7.39
C ILE A 148 13.73 3.37 -7.42
N LEU A 149 14.77 2.73 -7.95
CA LEU A 149 14.93 1.29 -7.81
C LEU A 149 15.49 0.96 -6.43
N VAL A 150 15.01 -0.12 -5.85
CA VAL A 150 15.45 -0.60 -4.53
C VAL A 150 15.79 -2.08 -4.62
N ASP A 151 16.59 -2.56 -3.68
CA ASP A 151 16.92 -3.98 -3.60
C ASP A 151 15.76 -4.78 -3.03
N LYS A 152 15.80 -6.11 -3.21
CA LYS A 152 14.80 -7.03 -2.67
C LYS A 152 14.70 -6.95 -1.15
N ASP A 153 15.83 -6.76 -0.49
CA ASP A 153 15.95 -6.70 0.97
C ASP A 153 15.79 -5.27 1.51
N PHE A 154 15.32 -4.34 0.67
CA PHE A 154 15.08 -2.97 1.07
C PHE A 154 13.95 -2.89 2.10
N GLU A 155 14.28 -2.36 3.28
CA GLU A 155 13.34 -2.19 4.37
C GLU A 155 12.86 -0.76 4.52
N LEU A 156 11.55 -0.64 4.70
CA LEU A 156 10.85 0.59 5.02
C LEU A 156 10.32 0.53 6.45
N GLU A 157 10.39 1.64 7.16
CA GLU A 157 9.68 1.82 8.44
C GLU A 157 8.56 2.85 8.23
N PRO A 158 7.27 2.45 8.37
CA PRO A 158 6.18 3.42 8.35
C PRO A 158 6.17 4.22 9.64
N VAL A 159 6.24 5.55 9.54
CA VAL A 159 6.36 6.46 10.69
C VAL A 159 5.03 7.14 11.01
N SER A 160 4.34 7.65 10.00
CA SER A 160 3.09 8.40 10.19
C SER A 160 2.19 8.30 8.96
N LEU A 161 0.88 8.48 9.18
CA LEU A 161 -0.04 8.85 8.12
C LEU A 161 -0.23 10.37 8.14
N ILE A 162 -0.07 10.99 6.98
CA ILE A 162 -0.21 12.44 6.80
C ILE A 162 -1.41 12.67 5.90
N GLU A 163 -2.41 13.36 6.42
CA GLU A 163 -3.56 13.79 5.65
C GLU A 163 -3.12 14.75 4.55
N VAL A 164 -3.58 14.51 3.33
CA VAL A 164 -3.39 15.41 2.20
C VAL A 164 -4.75 15.92 1.74
N SER A 165 -4.87 17.25 1.71
CA SER A 165 -6.02 17.93 1.11
C SER A 165 -6.14 17.53 -0.35
N LYS A 166 -7.37 17.32 -0.84
CA LYS A 166 -7.61 17.28 -2.30
C LYS A 166 -7.19 18.65 -2.86
N ASN A 167 -6.17 18.66 -3.73
CA ASN A 167 -5.91 19.79 -4.62
C ASN A 167 -6.92 19.77 -5.77
#